data_AF-A0A944SYQ7-F1
#
_entry.id   AF-A0A944SYQ7-F1
#
_cell.length_a   1.000
_cell.length_b   1.000
_cell.length_c   1.000
_cell.angle_alpha   90.00
_cell.angle_beta   90.00
_cell.angle_gamma   90.00
#
_symmetry.space_group_name_H-M   'P 1'
#
loop_
_entity.id
_entity.type
_entity.pdbx_description
1 polymer ?
#
loop_
_entity_poly.entity_id
_entity_poly.type
_entity_poly.pdbx_seq_one_letter_code
_entity_poly.pdbx_strand_id
1 'polypeptide(L)'
;MTNKIDPVFIDDSSRLPLLTESGRTFMGLENSSSLELVERVRNLFEYLNEHLGFNNSAEGRENQKCFNLLLRSIYPEVMIDLADLIYAQHERLAVYLSFDQININLKNNFDANSYSQNKLNQKMEQLFRQLAATIAESHFLKEDSKIIRLLSESYSYYLYQTKNFPWEDVPQLRLLNLEDSVLDVATGLAGFSRINSWPENFPQLVLSDTERFIVNGLSHFLQLTGKKNIILLEADFPKKPPKGMKFGLIVVNKFLHHLQRGDRVNF
;
A
#
# COMPACT_ATOMS: atom_id res chain seq x y z
N MET A 1 15.60 30.73 4.51
CA MET A 1 16.64 29.71 4.27
C MET A 1 15.94 28.36 4.30
N THR A 2 15.65 27.80 3.13
CA THR A 2 15.15 26.42 3.03
C THR A 2 16.33 25.50 3.28
N ASN A 3 16.41 24.89 4.47
CA ASN A 3 17.29 23.76 4.68
C ASN A 3 16.86 22.67 3.70
N LYS A 4 17.55 22.58 2.56
CA LYS A 4 17.47 21.43 1.68
C LYS A 4 18.07 20.29 2.49
N ILE A 5 17.21 19.46 3.07
CA ILE A 5 17.64 18.21 3.68
C ILE A 5 18.11 17.35 2.52
N ASP A 6 19.37 16.93 2.54
CA ASP A 6 19.90 16.07 1.50
C ASP A 6 19.10 14.75 1.48
N PRO A 7 18.67 14.29 0.30
CA PRO A 7 17.88 13.08 0.20
C PRO A 7 18.71 11.88 0.66
N VAL A 8 18.14 11.07 1.56
CA VAL A 8 18.82 9.88 2.09
C VAL A 8 18.92 8.78 1.03
N PHE A 9 17.87 8.63 0.23
CA PHE A 9 17.85 7.72 -0.92
C PHE A 9 18.14 8.51 -2.19
N ILE A 10 19.09 8.01 -2.98
CA ILE A 10 19.50 8.61 -4.26
C ILE A 10 19.38 7.59 -5.39
N ASP A 11 19.21 8.08 -6.61
CA ASP A 11 19.03 7.28 -7.83
C ASP A 11 20.23 7.36 -8.80
N ASP A 12 21.27 8.13 -8.45
CA ASP A 12 22.45 8.29 -9.29
C ASP A 12 23.36 7.05 -9.33
N SER A 13 24.24 6.97 -10.33
CA SER A 13 25.11 5.81 -10.57
C SER A 13 26.22 5.63 -9.54
N SER A 14 26.49 6.61 -8.69
CA SER A 14 27.53 6.55 -7.64
C SER A 14 27.00 5.99 -6.33
N ARG A 15 25.70 5.70 -6.26
CA ARG A 15 25.03 5.17 -5.06
C ARG A 15 25.60 3.83 -4.63
N LEU A 16 25.68 3.67 -3.32
CA LEU A 16 25.75 2.36 -2.68
C LEU A 16 24.41 1.65 -2.85
N PRO A 17 24.38 0.31 -2.98
CA PRO A 17 23.14 -0.43 -3.19
C PRO A 17 22.15 -0.24 -2.02
N LEU A 18 20.85 -0.23 -2.31
CA LEU A 18 19.82 -0.26 -1.28
C LEU A 18 19.92 -1.53 -0.43
N LEU A 19 20.18 -2.67 -1.08
CA LEU A 19 20.18 -4.00 -0.52
C LEU A 19 21.57 -4.64 -0.62
N THR A 20 22.12 -5.00 0.53
CA THR A 20 23.37 -5.75 0.71
C THR A 20 23.07 -7.23 0.97
N GLU A 21 24.08 -8.09 0.92
CA GLU A 21 23.95 -9.51 1.31
C GLU A 21 23.34 -9.68 2.71
N SER A 22 23.63 -8.78 3.66
CA SER A 22 23.02 -8.83 4.98
C SER A 22 21.50 -8.61 4.93
N GLY A 23 21.02 -7.65 4.13
CA GLY A 23 19.60 -7.38 3.97
C GLY A 23 18.88 -8.50 3.22
N ARG A 24 19.53 -9.08 2.19
CA ARG A 24 19.04 -10.19 1.36
C ARG A 24 18.71 -11.46 2.14
N THR A 25 19.21 -11.59 3.38
CA THR A 25 18.86 -12.73 4.23
C THR A 25 17.39 -12.76 4.61
N PHE A 26 16.74 -11.59 4.78
CA PHE A 26 15.32 -11.49 5.16
C PHE A 26 14.88 -12.48 6.27
N MET A 27 15.69 -12.62 7.33
CA MET A 27 15.44 -13.57 8.42
C MET A 27 14.04 -13.43 9.04
N GLY A 28 13.52 -12.21 9.15
CA GLY A 28 12.17 -11.97 9.69
C GLY A 28 11.02 -12.53 8.85
N LEU A 29 11.30 -12.99 7.62
CA LEU A 29 10.36 -13.67 6.74
C LEU A 29 10.43 -15.20 6.85
N GLU A 30 11.43 -15.73 7.56
CA GLU A 30 11.56 -17.18 7.75
C GLU A 30 10.35 -17.74 8.50
N ASN A 31 9.88 -18.91 8.09
CA ASN A 31 8.74 -19.62 8.68
C ASN A 31 7.39 -18.87 8.62
N SER A 32 7.28 -17.80 7.83
CA SER A 32 5.98 -17.17 7.60
C SER A 32 4.99 -18.14 6.94
N SER A 33 3.75 -18.11 7.39
CA SER A 33 2.63 -18.84 6.78
C SER A 33 2.14 -18.22 5.47
N SER A 34 2.56 -17.00 5.13
CA SER A 34 2.12 -16.25 3.95
C SER A 34 3.24 -16.17 2.91
N LEU A 35 3.47 -17.29 2.20
CA LEU A 35 4.56 -17.41 1.22
C LEU A 35 4.45 -16.37 0.10
N GLU A 36 3.23 -16.04 -0.31
CA GLU A 36 2.98 -15.04 -1.34
C GLU A 36 3.40 -13.62 -0.92
N LEU A 37 3.22 -13.26 0.36
CA LEU A 37 3.71 -11.97 0.87
C LEU A 37 5.22 -11.98 1.02
N VAL A 38 5.81 -13.08 1.47
CA VAL A 38 7.28 -13.24 1.57
C VAL A 38 7.94 -13.01 0.21
N GLU A 39 7.41 -13.64 -0.84
CA GLU A 39 7.94 -13.47 -2.19
C GLU A 39 7.81 -12.03 -2.68
N ARG A 40 6.66 -11.38 -2.44
CA ARG A 40 6.43 -9.98 -2.85
C ARG A 40 7.33 -9.00 -2.10
N VAL A 41 7.61 -9.20 -0.82
CA VAL A 41 8.58 -8.40 -0.06
C VAL A 41 9.96 -8.47 -0.71
N ARG A 42 10.45 -9.69 -0.96
CA ARG A 42 11.76 -9.90 -1.61
C ARG A 42 11.79 -9.23 -2.97
N ASN A 43 10.79 -9.50 -3.81
CA ASN A 43 10.70 -8.95 -5.16
C ASN A 43 10.63 -7.41 -5.18
N LEU A 44 9.97 -6.78 -4.20
CA LEU A 44 9.91 -5.32 -4.10
C LEU A 44 11.27 -4.73 -3.76
N PHE A 45 11.93 -5.22 -2.71
CA PHE A 45 13.21 -4.63 -2.28
C PHE A 45 14.35 -4.93 -3.26
N GLU A 46 14.32 -6.08 -3.94
CA GLU A 46 15.22 -6.34 -5.07
C GLU A 46 15.00 -5.34 -6.21
N TYR A 47 13.75 -5.08 -6.56
CA TYR A 47 13.44 -4.14 -7.62
C TYR A 47 13.78 -2.69 -7.25
N LEU A 48 13.50 -2.28 -6.02
CA LEU A 48 13.89 -0.96 -5.53
C LEU A 48 15.41 -0.80 -5.48
N ASN A 49 16.17 -1.87 -5.23
CA ASN A 49 17.64 -1.83 -5.25
C ASN A 49 18.21 -1.50 -6.63
N GLU A 50 17.49 -1.79 -7.72
CA GLU A 50 17.88 -1.39 -9.07
C GLU A 50 17.73 0.13 -9.29
N HIS A 51 16.90 0.82 -8.49
CA HIS A 51 16.50 2.21 -8.73
C HIS A 51 16.98 3.18 -7.66
N LEU A 52 17.14 2.71 -6.43
CA LEU A 52 17.48 3.50 -5.25
C LEU A 52 18.73 2.94 -4.57
N GLY A 53 19.33 3.79 -3.75
CA GLY A 53 20.52 3.46 -2.97
C GLY A 53 20.88 4.59 -2.03
N PHE A 54 22.08 4.53 -1.47
CA PHE A 54 22.57 5.50 -0.49
C PHE A 54 23.78 6.26 -1.03
N ASN A 55 23.96 7.50 -0.59
CA ASN A 55 25.18 8.25 -0.85
C ASN A 55 26.43 7.50 -0.36
N ASN A 56 27.54 7.54 -1.11
CA ASN A 56 28.82 6.95 -0.69
C ASN A 56 29.59 7.83 0.32
N SER A 57 28.88 8.35 1.32
CA SER A 57 29.42 9.13 2.44
C SER A 57 29.50 8.27 3.71
N ALA A 58 30.11 8.81 4.77
CA ALA A 58 30.12 8.13 6.07
C ALA A 58 28.69 7.92 6.60
N GLU A 59 27.84 8.94 6.50
CA GLU A 59 26.43 8.88 6.88
C GLU A 59 25.63 7.91 6.01
N GLY A 60 25.84 7.94 4.69
CA GLY A 60 25.13 7.05 3.76
C GLY A 60 25.48 5.57 4.00
N ARG A 61 26.74 5.25 4.34
CA ARG A 61 27.13 3.88 4.77
C ARG A 61 26.46 3.47 6.09
N GLU A 62 26.32 4.40 7.03
CA GLU A 62 25.62 4.14 8.30
C GLU A 62 24.12 3.90 8.08
N ASN A 63 23.49 4.73 7.24
CA ASN A 63 22.09 4.59 6.85
C ASN A 63 21.85 3.28 6.10
N GLN A 64 22.72 2.92 5.16
CA GLN A 64 22.67 1.63 4.47
C GLN A 64 22.73 0.46 5.46
N LYS A 65 23.67 0.49 6.42
CA LYS A 65 23.81 -0.55 7.44
C LYS A 65 22.55 -0.67 8.30
N CYS A 66 22.00 0.46 8.75
CA CYS A 66 20.79 0.50 9.57
C CYS A 66 19.57 0.00 8.79
N PHE A 67 19.41 0.43 7.54
CA PHE A 67 18.32 0.00 6.67
C PHE A 67 18.39 -1.50 6.35
N ASN A 68 19.58 -2.04 6.08
CA ASN A 68 19.74 -3.47 5.83
C ASN A 68 19.53 -4.32 7.09
N LEU A 69 19.78 -3.77 8.27
CA LEU A 69 19.41 -4.41 9.53
C LEU A 69 17.88 -4.44 9.69
N LEU A 70 17.19 -3.35 9.35
CA LEU A 70 15.72 -3.32 9.29
C LEU A 70 15.23 -4.41 8.33
N LEU A 71 15.66 -4.40 7.06
CA LEU A 71 15.20 -5.34 6.04
C LEU A 71 15.44 -6.81 6.40
N ARG A 72 16.54 -7.12 7.08
CA ARG A 72 16.80 -8.46 7.60
C ARG A 72 15.74 -8.93 8.61
N SER A 73 15.09 -8.00 9.31
CA SER A 73 14.19 -8.28 10.43
C SER A 73 12.70 -7.99 10.16
N ILE A 74 12.36 -7.50 8.96
CA ILE A 74 10.96 -7.21 8.60
C ILE A 74 10.11 -8.47 8.58
N TYR A 75 8.81 -8.27 8.78
CA TYR A 75 7.75 -9.25 8.65
C TYR A 75 7.00 -9.04 7.31
N PRO A 76 6.22 -10.03 6.82
CA PRO A 76 5.57 -9.95 5.50
C PRO A 76 4.64 -8.75 5.33
N GLU A 77 3.91 -8.36 6.38
CA GLU A 77 2.94 -7.26 6.40
C GLU A 77 3.60 -5.86 6.25
N VAL A 78 4.93 -5.76 6.22
CA VAL A 78 5.64 -4.52 5.91
C VAL A 78 5.22 -3.92 4.55
N MET A 79 4.75 -4.76 3.61
CA MET A 79 4.17 -4.31 2.33
C MET A 79 2.92 -3.45 2.54
N ILE A 80 2.13 -3.77 3.55
CA ILE A 80 0.90 -3.04 3.93
C ILE A 80 1.29 -1.71 4.55
N ASP A 81 2.25 -1.72 5.47
CA ASP A 81 2.75 -0.51 6.11
C ASP A 81 3.33 0.47 5.07
N LEU A 82 4.06 -0.05 4.07
CA LEU A 82 4.64 0.74 3.00
C LEU A 82 3.56 1.26 2.03
N ALA A 83 2.59 0.41 1.66
CA ALA A 83 1.46 0.82 0.82
C ALA A 83 0.61 1.90 1.52
N ASP A 84 0.38 1.77 2.82
CA ASP A 84 -0.37 2.75 3.61
C ASP A 84 0.34 4.11 3.62
N LEU A 85 1.68 4.13 3.69
CA LEU A 85 2.46 5.36 3.63
C LEU A 85 2.50 6.00 2.23
N ILE A 86 2.40 5.22 1.15
CA ILE A 86 2.52 5.75 -0.23
C ILE A 86 1.15 6.13 -0.81
N TYR A 87 0.13 5.29 -0.62
CA TYR A 87 -1.16 5.37 -1.30
C TYR A 87 -2.35 5.57 -0.35
N ALA A 88 -2.30 5.10 0.91
CA ALA A 88 -3.45 5.12 1.82
C ALA A 88 -3.35 6.13 2.99
N GLN A 89 -2.65 7.26 2.80
CA GLN A 89 -2.25 8.19 3.87
C GLN A 89 -3.38 8.77 4.75
N HIS A 90 -4.66 8.53 4.42
CA HIS A 90 -5.80 9.15 5.09
C HIS A 90 -6.80 8.19 5.73
N GLU A 91 -6.58 6.88 5.69
CA GLU A 91 -7.66 5.94 5.99
C GLU A 91 -7.41 5.04 7.23
N ARG A 92 -6.18 4.91 7.75
CA ARG A 92 -5.86 3.98 8.86
C ARG A 92 -5.07 4.66 10.00
N LEU A 93 -5.36 4.29 11.26
CA LEU A 93 -4.54 4.69 12.42
C LEU A 93 -3.15 4.04 12.29
N ALA A 94 -2.18 4.91 12.03
CA ALA A 94 -0.78 4.66 11.75
C ALA A 94 -0.03 3.86 12.84
N VAL A 95 0.09 2.54 12.68
CA VAL A 95 1.22 1.79 13.24
C VAL A 95 2.09 1.38 12.07
N TYR A 96 3.18 2.13 11.85
CA TYR A 96 4.15 1.82 10.81
C TYR A 96 5.34 1.12 11.48
N LEU A 97 5.59 -0.14 11.12
CA LEU A 97 6.61 -1.01 11.72
C LEU A 97 6.30 -1.47 13.16
N SER A 98 5.99 -2.75 13.32
CA SER A 98 5.97 -3.42 14.62
C SER A 98 7.40 -3.65 15.12
N PHE A 99 7.90 -2.69 15.91
CA PHE A 99 9.22 -2.82 16.52
C PHE A 99 9.30 -3.98 17.51
N ASP A 100 8.18 -4.41 18.10
CA ASP A 100 8.17 -5.62 18.92
C ASP A 100 8.55 -6.84 18.08
N GLN A 101 7.93 -7.01 16.91
CA GLN A 101 8.23 -8.12 16.00
C GLN A 101 9.65 -8.00 15.42
N ILE A 102 10.03 -6.81 14.96
CA ILE A 102 11.38 -6.54 14.43
C ILE A 102 12.44 -6.88 15.48
N ASN A 103 12.26 -6.43 16.72
CA ASN A 103 13.21 -6.70 17.79
C ASN A 103 13.24 -8.18 18.18
N ILE A 104 12.11 -8.90 18.12
CA ILE A 104 12.09 -10.37 18.28
C ILE A 104 12.90 -11.03 17.16
N ASN A 105 12.70 -10.64 15.90
CA ASN A 105 13.43 -11.18 14.75
C ASN A 105 14.94 -10.88 14.81
N LEU A 106 15.33 -9.80 15.49
CA LEU A 106 16.74 -9.44 15.73
C LEU A 106 17.40 -10.20 16.90
N LYS A 107 16.65 -10.93 17.74
CA LYS A 107 17.16 -11.61 18.97
C LYS A 107 17.96 -12.89 18.69
N ASN A 108 19.18 -12.70 18.21
CA ASN A 108 20.34 -13.57 18.45
C ASN A 108 21.69 -12.81 18.42
N ASN A 109 21.72 -11.46 18.45
CA ASN A 109 22.98 -10.70 18.37
C ASN A 109 23.09 -9.44 19.24
N PHE A 110 22.16 -9.14 20.15
CA PHE A 110 22.26 -7.92 20.97
C PHE A 110 21.87 -8.13 22.44
N ASP A 111 22.87 -8.43 23.26
CA ASP A 111 22.91 -8.01 24.67
C ASP A 111 23.25 -6.51 24.67
N ALA A 112 22.26 -5.62 24.55
CA ALA A 112 22.51 -4.18 24.58
C ALA A 112 21.40 -3.36 25.27
N ASN A 113 21.86 -2.33 25.97
CA ASN A 113 21.12 -1.35 26.77
C ASN A 113 19.86 -0.78 26.05
N SER A 114 18.75 -0.62 26.76
CA SER A 114 17.45 -0.19 26.19
C SER A 114 17.52 1.15 25.46
N TYR A 115 18.42 2.05 25.88
CA TYR A 115 18.64 3.34 25.24
C TYR A 115 19.24 3.23 23.82
N SER A 116 20.17 2.30 23.58
CA SER A 116 20.75 2.12 22.24
C SER A 116 19.77 1.47 21.27
N GLN A 117 18.91 0.57 21.78
CA GLN A 117 17.86 -0.07 21.00
C GLN A 117 16.80 0.95 20.55
N ASN A 118 16.38 1.86 21.43
CA ASN A 118 15.42 2.91 21.08
C ASN A 118 15.95 3.85 19.99
N LYS A 119 17.23 4.25 20.06
CA LYS A 119 17.85 5.06 19.00
C LYS A 119 17.91 4.32 17.66
N LEU A 120 18.20 3.03 17.69
CA LEU A 120 18.23 2.20 16.49
C LEU A 120 16.83 2.11 15.85
N ASN A 121 15.80 1.83 16.66
CA ASN A 121 14.42 1.77 16.19
C ASN A 121 13.98 3.10 15.55
N GLN A 122 14.29 4.23 16.21
CA GLN A 122 14.00 5.56 15.66
C GLN A 122 14.67 5.79 14.31
N LYS A 123 15.94 5.40 14.16
CA LYS A 123 16.66 5.52 12.89
C LYS A 123 16.06 4.62 11.81
N MET A 124 15.69 3.38 12.14
CA MET A 124 15.01 2.47 11.21
C MET A 124 13.66 3.04 10.75
N GLU A 125 12.86 3.57 11.68
CA GLU A 125 11.57 4.18 11.38
C GLU A 125 11.74 5.39 10.45
N GLN A 126 12.70 6.27 10.75
CA GLN A 126 13.02 7.42 9.92
C GLN A 126 13.40 7.00 8.51
N LEU A 127 14.27 6.00 8.36
CA LEU A 127 14.68 5.49 7.04
C LEU A 127 13.50 4.87 6.27
N PHE A 128 12.63 4.13 6.95
CA PHE A 128 11.44 3.54 6.31
C PHE A 128 10.45 4.61 5.84
N ARG A 129 10.17 5.61 6.67
CA ARG A 129 9.31 6.75 6.30
C ARG A 129 9.89 7.56 5.15
N GLN A 130 11.21 7.79 5.16
CA GLN A 130 11.89 8.47 4.07
C GLN A 130 11.88 7.66 2.77
N LEU A 131 11.95 6.33 2.83
CA LEU A 131 11.78 5.48 1.65
C LEU A 131 10.38 5.67 1.07
N ALA A 132 9.34 5.60 1.91
CA ALA A 132 7.97 5.80 1.48
C ALA A 132 7.76 7.21 0.87
N ALA A 133 8.30 8.25 1.50
CA ALA A 133 8.28 9.61 0.97
C ALA A 133 9.01 9.71 -0.38
N THR A 134 10.19 9.09 -0.51
CA THR A 134 10.96 9.06 -1.77
C THR A 134 10.15 8.43 -2.90
N ILE A 135 9.45 7.33 -2.62
CA ILE A 135 8.59 6.68 -3.62
C ILE A 135 7.38 7.56 -3.93
N ALA A 136 6.71 8.11 -2.92
CA ALA A 136 5.50 8.92 -3.08
C ALA A 136 5.72 10.26 -3.79
N GLU A 137 6.88 10.89 -3.60
CA GLU A 137 7.24 12.17 -4.21
C GLU A 137 7.83 12.01 -5.62
N SER A 138 8.41 10.83 -5.92
CA SER A 138 8.89 10.51 -7.27
C SER A 138 7.76 10.01 -8.16
N HIS A 139 7.33 10.84 -9.12
CA HIS A 139 6.33 10.41 -10.11
C HIS A 139 6.76 9.13 -10.84
N PHE A 140 8.06 8.95 -11.12
CA PHE A 140 8.57 7.74 -11.78
C PHE A 140 8.35 6.48 -10.93
N LEU A 141 8.64 6.54 -9.62
CA LEU A 141 8.49 5.38 -8.73
C LEU A 141 7.04 5.17 -8.31
N LYS A 142 6.29 6.24 -8.03
CA LYS A 142 4.88 6.16 -7.65
C LYS A 142 4.01 5.59 -8.76
N GLU A 143 4.30 5.92 -10.02
CA GLU A 143 3.54 5.41 -11.17
C GLU A 143 4.14 4.14 -11.79
N ASP A 144 5.19 3.57 -11.17
CA ASP A 144 5.83 2.35 -11.66
C ASP A 144 4.89 1.15 -11.54
N SER A 145 4.67 0.47 -12.67
CA SER A 145 3.73 -0.65 -12.77
C SER A 145 4.09 -1.83 -11.88
N LYS A 146 5.38 -2.10 -11.64
CA LYS A 146 5.84 -3.24 -10.84
C LYS A 146 5.75 -2.91 -9.34
N ILE A 147 6.10 -1.68 -8.94
CA ILE A 147 5.91 -1.20 -7.56
C ILE A 147 4.42 -1.22 -7.20
N ILE A 148 3.57 -0.60 -8.05
CA ILE A 148 2.12 -0.59 -7.86
C ILE A 148 1.60 -2.03 -7.71
N ARG A 149 1.93 -2.92 -8.66
CA ARG A 149 1.46 -4.32 -8.62
C ARG A 149 1.88 -5.04 -7.34
N LEU A 150 3.15 -4.96 -6.96
CA LEU A 150 3.66 -5.67 -5.78
C LEU A 150 3.01 -5.18 -4.50
N LEU A 151 2.78 -3.87 -4.36
CA LEU A 151 2.12 -3.30 -3.19
C LEU A 151 0.61 -3.56 -3.20
N SER A 152 -0.08 -3.34 -4.32
CA SER A 152 -1.54 -3.47 -4.41
C SER A 152 -2.01 -4.92 -4.26
N GLU A 153 -1.28 -5.87 -4.87
CA GLU A 153 -1.60 -7.30 -4.73
C GLU A 153 -1.26 -7.81 -3.33
N SER A 154 -0.17 -7.33 -2.71
CA SER A 154 0.13 -7.64 -1.30
C SER A 154 -1.00 -7.15 -0.39
N TYR A 155 -1.48 -5.93 -0.62
CA TYR A 155 -2.60 -5.34 0.11
C TYR A 155 -3.87 -6.18 -0.02
N SER A 156 -4.24 -6.47 -1.26
CA SER A 156 -5.37 -7.31 -1.62
C SER A 156 -5.30 -8.70 -0.97
N TYR A 157 -4.15 -9.37 -1.06
CA TYR A 157 -3.94 -10.70 -0.50
C TYR A 157 -4.03 -10.71 1.03
N TYR A 158 -3.42 -9.73 1.70
CA TYR A 158 -3.51 -9.57 3.15
C TYR A 158 -4.96 -9.42 3.61
N LEU A 159 -5.73 -8.54 2.97
CA LEU A 159 -7.16 -8.36 3.27
C LEU A 159 -7.95 -9.65 3.00
N TYR A 160 -7.60 -10.39 1.95
CA TYR A 160 -8.30 -11.62 1.59
C TYR A 160 -8.11 -12.69 2.66
N GLN A 161 -6.89 -12.87 3.16
CA GLN A 161 -6.55 -13.85 4.18
C GLN A 161 -7.10 -13.47 5.56
N THR A 162 -6.89 -12.21 5.96
CA THR A 162 -7.17 -11.79 7.35
C THR A 162 -8.59 -11.31 7.56
N LYS A 163 -9.27 -10.86 6.50
CA LYS A 163 -10.56 -10.16 6.57
C LYS A 163 -10.51 -8.89 7.43
N ASN A 164 -9.33 -8.34 7.67
CA ASN A 164 -9.13 -7.11 8.44
C ASN A 164 -9.38 -5.90 7.54
N PHE A 165 -10.62 -5.47 7.38
CA PHE A 165 -10.96 -4.27 6.61
C PHE A 165 -11.06 -3.08 7.57
N PRO A 166 -10.10 -2.15 7.63
CA PRO A 166 -10.15 -1.06 8.61
C PRO A 166 -11.29 -0.04 8.38
N TRP A 167 -12.08 -0.19 7.30
CA TRP A 167 -13.15 0.71 6.84
C TRP A 167 -14.56 0.14 7.10
N GLU A 168 -14.77 -0.57 8.21
CA GLU A 168 -15.92 -1.48 8.44
C GLU A 168 -17.33 -0.87 8.35
N ASP A 169 -17.51 0.44 8.36
CA ASP A 169 -18.82 1.07 8.21
C ASP A 169 -19.21 1.30 6.74
N VAL A 170 -19.20 0.24 5.91
CA VAL A 170 -19.90 0.32 4.63
C VAL A 170 -21.40 0.37 4.94
N PRO A 171 -22.11 1.48 4.65
CA PRO A 171 -23.52 1.58 4.97
C PRO A 171 -24.27 0.42 4.30
N GLN A 172 -25.05 -0.33 5.06
CA GLN A 172 -25.92 -1.35 4.49
C GLN A 172 -26.89 -0.68 3.51
N LEU A 173 -26.73 -0.99 2.23
CA LEU A 173 -27.59 -0.46 1.18
C LEU A 173 -28.96 -1.13 1.29
N ARG A 174 -29.99 -0.35 1.62
CA ARG A 174 -31.39 -0.80 1.50
C ARG A 174 -31.80 -0.70 0.03
N LEU A 175 -31.54 -1.76 -0.72
CA LEU A 175 -31.93 -1.84 -2.12
C LEU A 175 -33.45 -2.05 -2.22
N LEU A 176 -34.14 -1.09 -2.84
CA LEU A 176 -35.58 -1.17 -3.10
C LEU A 176 -35.90 -1.98 -4.36
N ASN A 177 -34.94 -2.05 -5.29
CA ASN A 177 -34.98 -2.86 -6.51
C ASN A 177 -33.70 -3.72 -6.59
N LEU A 178 -33.85 -5.01 -6.89
CA LEU A 178 -32.74 -5.95 -7.07
C LEU A 178 -32.41 -6.23 -8.54
N GLU A 179 -33.14 -5.63 -9.48
CA GLU A 179 -32.89 -5.79 -10.93
C GLU A 179 -31.85 -4.79 -11.45
N ASP A 180 -31.81 -3.58 -10.89
CA ASP A 180 -30.94 -2.51 -11.37
C ASP A 180 -29.54 -2.57 -10.72
N SER A 181 -28.52 -2.29 -11.52
CA SER A 181 -27.13 -2.25 -11.04
C SER A 181 -26.86 -1.08 -10.08
N VAL A 182 -25.89 -1.28 -9.19
CA VAL A 182 -25.45 -0.29 -8.20
C VAL A 182 -24.07 0.22 -8.58
N LEU A 183 -23.88 1.54 -8.72
CA LEU A 183 -22.56 2.15 -8.93
C LEU A 183 -21.99 2.66 -7.61
N ASP A 184 -20.76 2.30 -7.29
CA ASP A 184 -19.96 2.92 -6.23
C ASP A 184 -18.88 3.81 -6.85
N VAL A 185 -19.01 5.12 -6.63
CA VAL A 185 -18.16 6.15 -7.23
C VAL A 185 -16.92 6.38 -6.36
N ALA A 186 -15.73 6.31 -6.98
CA ALA A 186 -14.45 6.50 -6.32
C ALA A 186 -14.35 5.61 -5.06
N THR A 187 -14.46 4.30 -5.29
CA THR A 187 -14.66 3.30 -4.24
C THR A 187 -13.48 3.26 -3.24
N GLY A 188 -12.28 3.64 -3.66
CA GLY A 188 -11.09 3.62 -2.81
C GLY A 188 -10.86 2.26 -2.16
N LEU A 189 -10.31 2.26 -0.95
CA LEU A 189 -10.07 1.02 -0.20
C LEU A 189 -11.35 0.41 0.38
N ALA A 190 -12.43 1.20 0.52
CA ALA A 190 -13.74 0.69 0.94
C ALA A 190 -14.31 -0.33 -0.07
N GLY A 191 -13.85 -0.29 -1.32
CA GLY A 191 -14.16 -1.30 -2.34
C GLY A 191 -13.84 -2.73 -1.89
N PHE A 192 -12.77 -2.96 -1.13
CA PHE A 192 -12.40 -4.29 -0.63
C PHE A 192 -13.47 -4.86 0.32
N SER A 193 -13.92 -4.05 1.28
CA SER A 193 -15.02 -4.43 2.19
C SER A 193 -16.34 -4.61 1.45
N ARG A 194 -16.61 -3.80 0.42
CA ARG A 194 -17.80 -3.97 -0.43
C ARG A 194 -17.78 -5.32 -1.14
N ILE A 195 -16.67 -5.69 -1.80
CA ILE A 195 -16.54 -6.98 -2.49
C ILE A 195 -16.78 -8.15 -1.52
N ASN A 196 -16.15 -8.09 -0.34
CA ASN A 196 -16.25 -9.15 0.64
C ASN A 196 -17.68 -9.33 1.18
N SER A 197 -18.40 -8.22 1.39
CA SER A 197 -19.75 -8.24 1.97
C SER A 197 -20.89 -8.35 0.96
N TRP A 198 -20.65 -8.09 -0.34
CA TRP A 198 -21.70 -8.09 -1.35
C TRP A 198 -22.26 -9.51 -1.59
N PRO A 199 -23.56 -9.75 -1.33
CA PRO A 199 -24.17 -11.06 -1.54
C PRO A 199 -24.22 -11.46 -3.02
N GLU A 200 -24.12 -12.75 -3.33
CA GLU A 200 -24.13 -13.22 -4.73
C GLU A 200 -25.50 -13.06 -5.41
N ASN A 201 -26.58 -13.04 -4.62
CA ASN A 201 -27.94 -12.83 -5.08
C ASN A 201 -28.35 -11.35 -5.16
N PHE A 202 -27.44 -10.42 -4.86
CA PHE A 202 -27.68 -8.99 -5.05
C PHE A 202 -27.46 -8.58 -6.50
N PRO A 203 -28.02 -7.42 -6.93
CA PRO A 203 -27.78 -6.88 -8.25
C PRO A 203 -26.28 -6.70 -8.53
N GLN A 204 -25.96 -6.48 -9.80
CA GLN A 204 -24.58 -6.19 -10.19
C GLN A 204 -24.08 -4.94 -9.46
N LEU A 205 -22.95 -5.10 -8.77
CA LEU A 205 -22.19 -3.99 -8.19
C LEU A 205 -21.13 -3.55 -9.20
N VAL A 206 -21.12 -2.26 -9.50
CA VAL A 206 -20.12 -1.62 -10.34
C VAL A 206 -19.26 -0.74 -9.45
N LEU A 207 -18.04 -1.17 -9.20
CA LEU A 207 -17.03 -0.38 -8.50
C LEU A 207 -16.32 0.50 -9.51
N SER A 208 -15.99 1.73 -9.13
CA SER A 208 -15.21 2.62 -9.98
C SER A 208 -14.12 3.37 -9.24
N ASP A 209 -12.97 3.54 -9.88
CA ASP A 209 -11.85 4.34 -9.39
C ASP A 209 -10.91 4.72 -10.55
N THR A 210 -9.97 5.63 -10.30
CA THR A 210 -8.91 6.01 -11.25
C THR A 210 -7.52 5.68 -10.74
N GLU A 211 -7.35 5.52 -9.43
CA GLU A 211 -6.03 5.34 -8.84
C GLU A 211 -5.53 3.92 -9.13
N ARG A 212 -4.40 3.81 -9.83
CA ARG A 212 -3.88 2.52 -10.32
C ARG A 212 -3.63 1.50 -9.20
N PHE A 213 -3.20 1.97 -8.03
CA PHE A 213 -3.05 1.13 -6.85
C PHE A 213 -4.38 0.50 -6.42
N ILE A 214 -5.45 1.30 -6.35
CA ILE A 214 -6.80 0.85 -6.01
C ILE A 214 -7.34 -0.10 -7.07
N VAL A 215 -7.28 0.29 -8.34
CA VAL A 215 -7.81 -0.51 -9.45
C VAL A 215 -7.12 -1.87 -9.52
N ASN A 216 -5.80 -1.91 -9.41
CA ASN A 216 -5.04 -3.16 -9.42
C ASN A 216 -5.37 -4.04 -8.20
N GLY A 217 -5.38 -3.45 -7.00
CA GLY A 217 -5.68 -4.18 -5.77
C GLY A 217 -7.08 -4.80 -5.78
N LEU A 218 -8.11 -4.04 -6.18
CA LEU A 218 -9.48 -4.52 -6.29
C LEU A 218 -9.65 -5.56 -7.38
N SER A 219 -8.99 -5.40 -8.53
CA SER A 219 -9.00 -6.38 -9.61
C SER A 219 -8.45 -7.72 -9.14
N HIS A 220 -7.28 -7.71 -8.47
CA HIS A 220 -6.69 -8.91 -7.87
C HIS A 220 -7.61 -9.51 -6.78
N PHE A 221 -8.28 -8.67 -5.97
CA PHE A 221 -9.19 -9.15 -4.92
C PHE A 221 -10.44 -9.84 -5.49
N LEU A 222 -10.99 -9.30 -6.58
CA LEU A 222 -12.10 -9.94 -7.32
C LEU A 222 -11.69 -11.31 -7.85
N GLN A 223 -10.46 -11.45 -8.36
CA GLN A 223 -9.94 -12.75 -8.80
C GLN A 223 -9.84 -13.75 -7.64
N LEU A 224 -9.33 -13.33 -6.49
CA LEU A 224 -9.23 -14.19 -5.29
C LEU A 224 -10.61 -14.62 -4.76
N THR A 225 -11.58 -13.72 -4.77
CA THR A 225 -12.93 -13.99 -4.22
C THR A 225 -13.86 -14.72 -5.19
N GLY A 226 -13.59 -14.66 -6.50
CA GLY A 226 -14.41 -15.31 -7.53
C GLY A 226 -15.81 -14.73 -7.71
N LYS A 227 -16.08 -13.54 -7.13
CA LYS A 227 -17.38 -12.86 -7.21
C LYS A 227 -17.73 -12.51 -8.66
N LYS A 228 -18.86 -13.01 -9.17
CA LYS A 228 -19.29 -12.81 -10.56
C LYS A 228 -20.28 -11.66 -10.76
N ASN A 229 -20.97 -11.25 -9.71
CA ASN A 229 -21.92 -10.14 -9.74
C ASN A 229 -21.29 -8.79 -9.42
N ILE A 230 -19.96 -8.67 -9.51
CA ILE A 230 -19.23 -7.43 -9.25
C ILE A 230 -18.31 -7.17 -10.43
N ILE A 231 -18.31 -5.95 -10.93
CA ILE A 231 -17.39 -5.48 -11.96
C ILE A 231 -16.66 -4.23 -11.47
N LEU A 232 -15.42 -4.06 -11.94
CA LEU A 232 -14.59 -2.89 -11.67
C LEU A 232 -14.38 -2.12 -12.96
N LEU A 233 -14.62 -0.81 -12.92
CA LEU A 233 -14.41 0.10 -14.05
C LEU A 233 -13.40 1.18 -13.68
N GLU A 234 -12.45 1.43 -14.58
CA GLU A 234 -11.62 2.62 -14.48
C GLU A 234 -12.43 3.83 -14.98
N ALA A 235 -12.81 4.73 -14.08
CA ALA A 235 -13.64 5.88 -14.41
C ALA A 235 -13.28 7.11 -13.56
N ASP A 236 -13.14 8.25 -14.24
CA ASP A 236 -12.83 9.56 -13.65
C ASP A 236 -14.10 10.40 -13.60
N PHE A 237 -14.46 10.94 -12.44
CA PHE A 237 -15.66 11.76 -12.27
C PHE A 237 -15.29 13.21 -11.94
N PRO A 238 -15.98 14.21 -12.51
CA PRO A 238 -17.06 14.10 -13.51
C PRO A 238 -16.55 13.99 -14.97
N LYS A 239 -15.24 13.93 -15.21
CA LYS A 239 -14.66 14.13 -16.56
C LYS A 239 -14.94 12.99 -17.53
N LYS A 240 -14.95 11.75 -17.05
CA LYS A 240 -15.01 10.52 -17.85
C LYS A 240 -15.84 9.43 -17.14
N PRO A 241 -17.14 9.67 -16.90
CA PRO A 241 -18.01 8.66 -16.29
C PRO A 241 -18.29 7.49 -17.25
N PRO A 242 -18.70 6.31 -16.74
CA PRO A 242 -19.12 5.18 -17.57
C PRO A 242 -20.28 5.58 -18.51
N LYS A 243 -20.11 5.35 -19.81
CA LYS A 243 -21.12 5.69 -20.83
C LYS A 243 -22.01 4.49 -21.14
N GLY A 244 -23.31 4.75 -21.35
CA GLY A 244 -24.27 3.74 -21.80
C GLY A 244 -24.75 2.77 -20.72
N MET A 245 -24.37 2.98 -19.46
CA MET A 245 -24.85 2.21 -18.31
C MET A 245 -25.95 2.98 -17.58
N LYS A 246 -26.94 2.26 -17.05
CA LYS A 246 -27.98 2.80 -16.16
C LYS A 246 -27.83 2.16 -14.79
N PHE A 247 -27.94 2.97 -13.75
CA PHE A 247 -27.81 2.53 -12.37
C PHE A 247 -29.10 2.86 -11.62
N GLY A 248 -29.63 1.90 -10.88
CA GLY A 248 -30.78 2.12 -10.00
C GLY A 248 -30.37 2.81 -8.70
N LEU A 249 -29.10 2.70 -8.32
CA LEU A 249 -28.51 3.37 -7.18
C LEU A 249 -27.07 3.80 -7.51
N ILE A 250 -26.74 5.04 -7.18
CA ILE A 250 -25.37 5.57 -7.23
C ILE A 250 -24.98 5.93 -5.80
N VAL A 251 -23.89 5.34 -5.33
CA VAL A 251 -23.33 5.58 -4.01
C VAL A 251 -22.10 6.47 -4.15
N VAL A 252 -22.07 7.54 -3.38
CA VAL A 252 -20.99 8.54 -3.40
C VAL A 252 -20.60 8.84 -1.96
N ASN A 253 -19.46 8.30 -1.53
CA ASN A 253 -18.98 8.44 -0.15
C ASN A 253 -17.75 9.34 -0.13
N LYS A 254 -17.83 10.48 0.55
CA LYS A 254 -16.77 11.51 0.70
C LYS A 254 -16.21 12.12 -0.59
N PHE A 255 -16.39 11.50 -1.76
CA PHE A 255 -15.89 11.94 -3.05
C PHE A 255 -16.24 13.39 -3.41
N LEU A 256 -17.49 13.83 -3.19
CA LEU A 256 -17.92 15.20 -3.50
C LEU A 256 -17.13 16.27 -2.74
N HIS A 257 -16.54 15.96 -1.58
CA HIS A 257 -15.71 16.90 -0.83
C HIS A 257 -14.36 17.18 -1.52
N HIS A 258 -13.90 16.25 -2.37
CA HIS A 258 -12.65 16.38 -3.11
C HIS A 258 -12.82 17.16 -4.43
N LEU A 259 -14.06 17.36 -4.89
CA LEU A 259 -14.36 18.11 -6.11
C LEU A 259 -14.41 19.62 -5.86
N GLN A 260 -13.88 20.38 -6.82
CA GLN A 260 -14.09 21.84 -6.88
C GLN A 260 -15.55 22.16 -7.17
N ARG A 261 -15.98 23.40 -6.87
CA ARG A 261 -17.40 23.79 -7.01
C ARG A 261 -17.96 23.54 -8.41
N GLY A 262 -17.21 23.84 -9.47
CA GLY A 262 -17.63 23.58 -10.85
C GLY A 262 -17.81 22.10 -11.14
N ASP A 263 -16.86 21.27 -10.70
CA ASP A 263 -16.90 19.82 -10.89
C ASP A 263 -18.04 19.16 -10.11
N ARG A 264 -18.37 19.67 -8.92
CA ARG A 264 -19.54 19.21 -8.15
C ARG A 264 -20.88 19.43 -8.86
N VAL A 265 -21.00 20.48 -9.68
CA VAL A 265 -22.21 20.76 -10.45
C VAL A 265 -22.28 19.92 -11.72
N ASN A 266 -21.11 19.60 -12.30
CA ASN A 266 -21.01 18.74 -13.48
C ASN A 266 -21.25 17.26 -13.17
N PHE A 267 -20.97 16.83 -11.94
CA PHE A 267 -21.26 15.49 -11.42
C PHE A 267 -22.76 15.28 -11.21
#